data_AF-A0A8R2C6H8-F1
#
_entry.id   AF-A0A8R2C6H8-F1
#
_cell.length_a   1.000
_cell.length_b   1.000
_cell.length_c   1.000
_cell.angle_alpha   90.00
_cell.angle_beta   90.00
_cell.angle_gamma   90.00
#
_symmetry.space_group_name_H-M   'P 1'
#
loop_
_entity.id
_entity.type
_entity.pdbx_description
1 polymer ?
#
loop_
_entity_poly.entity_id
_entity_poly.type
_entity_poly.pdbx_seq_one_letter_code
_entity_poly.pdbx_strand_id
1 'polypeptide(L)'
;MSDGRPVSGQLKKFVFRARSSTNGDTRGEYLEIVIPELLSAGYSFYTWPSAPLLAWYLWTQRRHIRGLRVLELGCGTGLPGILAAKCGALVTLTDSLTLPRSLRHLSACCEANGLVPNRDLQIVGLTWGLFLGDLHNLRPVDLILASDCFYEPSQFEEVLSTVAYLLEGTDARFLCSYQERSTDWSIEALLKKWGLKGALLDLDSLSESSGLVFKMAEALPDYPDSDFSDEDQSPLDSLFNKAADHLRKVTNKLTNGQLLELYGLFKQGTEGQCNTPKPGWLDGKGRRKWEAWKNLKDMPSEEAKEKYIALLKKYDPDWSGTPQKTNIDTKETWVAVSSMRYSPEPDLVHNELSLLDAAREDCGERVKELLIKKPELKYEKDEDGLTALHWAADRNAINALSAALSGGCPIDAVDECGQTALHYAVSCGHVESTKILTKAGATLLEDEEGNTPLDLATDTEIKKILEGAD
;
A
#
# COMPACT_ATOMS: atom_id res chain seq x y z
N MET A 1 18.74 12.59 -33.61
CA MET A 1 18.09 11.67 -34.59
C MET A 1 17.37 10.64 -33.76
N SER A 2 16.06 10.50 -33.98
CA SER A 2 15.17 9.63 -33.23
C SER A 2 15.25 8.21 -33.78
N ASP A 3 15.58 7.23 -32.94
CA ASP A 3 15.73 5.83 -33.37
C ASP A 3 14.38 5.12 -33.60
N GLY A 4 13.35 5.83 -34.06
CA GLY A 4 12.21 5.32 -34.87
C GLY A 4 11.50 4.02 -34.47
N ARG A 5 11.74 3.44 -33.29
CA ARG A 5 11.13 2.19 -32.85
C ARG A 5 9.82 2.52 -32.16
N PRO A 6 8.69 1.97 -32.61
CA PRO A 6 7.43 2.31 -31.99
C PRO A 6 7.24 1.52 -30.68
N VAL A 7 6.53 2.12 -29.73
CA VAL A 7 6.22 1.54 -28.42
C VAL A 7 4.83 0.89 -28.51
N SER A 8 4.72 -0.41 -28.22
CA SER A 8 3.46 -1.16 -28.23
C SER A 8 2.51 -0.71 -27.11
N GLY A 9 1.24 -0.49 -27.44
CA GLY A 9 0.16 -0.18 -26.50
C GLY A 9 -1.10 -1.00 -26.78
N GLN A 10 -1.80 -1.42 -25.72
CA GLN A 10 -3.04 -2.20 -25.80
C GLN A 10 -4.24 -1.31 -25.44
N LEU A 11 -5.33 -1.36 -26.23
CA LEU A 11 -6.58 -0.67 -25.87
C LEU A 11 -7.42 -1.56 -24.96
N LYS A 12 -7.60 -1.13 -23.71
CA LYS A 12 -8.41 -1.83 -22.73
C LYS A 12 -9.78 -1.19 -22.59
N LYS A 13 -10.83 -2.00 -22.69
CA LYS A 13 -12.22 -1.55 -22.59
C LYS A 13 -12.83 -1.92 -21.23
N PHE A 14 -13.40 -0.93 -20.57
CA PHE A 14 -14.14 -1.07 -19.32
C PHE A 14 -15.62 -0.76 -19.57
N VAL A 15 -16.50 -1.68 -19.18
CA VAL A 15 -17.94 -1.59 -19.45
C VAL A 15 -18.71 -1.62 -18.14
N PHE A 16 -19.49 -0.58 -17.87
CA PHE A 16 -20.32 -0.43 -16.69
C PHE A 16 -21.79 -0.48 -17.10
N ARG A 17 -22.60 -1.33 -16.46
CA ARG A 17 -24.01 -1.56 -16.82
C ARG A 17 -24.92 -1.54 -15.59
N ALA A 18 -26.09 -0.92 -15.71
CA ALA A 18 -27.19 -1.09 -14.75
C ALA A 18 -28.02 -2.35 -15.06
N ARG A 19 -28.50 -3.10 -14.05
CA ARG A 19 -29.53 -4.13 -14.30
C ARG A 19 -30.85 -3.44 -14.65
N SER A 20 -31.53 -3.95 -15.68
CA SER A 20 -32.90 -3.53 -16.03
C SER A 20 -33.88 -4.09 -14.99
N SER A 21 -34.63 -3.21 -14.32
CA SER A 21 -35.78 -3.62 -13.53
C SER A 21 -36.91 -3.99 -14.49
N THR A 22 -37.25 -5.28 -14.53
CA THR A 22 -38.55 -5.85 -14.97
C THR A 22 -39.42 -4.95 -15.85
N ASN A 23 -39.31 -5.05 -17.19
CA ASN A 23 -40.41 -4.92 -18.16
C ASN A 23 -39.93 -4.85 -19.62
N GLY A 24 -39.00 -5.73 -20.03
CA GLY A 24 -38.68 -5.91 -21.47
C GLY A 24 -38.07 -4.70 -22.19
N ASP A 25 -37.82 -3.59 -21.50
CA ASP A 25 -37.05 -2.46 -22.01
C ASP A 25 -35.56 -2.74 -21.80
N THR A 26 -34.85 -2.98 -22.89
CA THR A 26 -33.42 -3.29 -22.94
C THR A 26 -32.53 -2.06 -22.83
N ARG A 27 -33.10 -0.86 -22.61
CA ARG A 27 -32.35 0.39 -22.40
C ARG A 27 -31.86 0.55 -20.96
N GLY A 28 -31.05 -0.40 -20.48
CA GLY A 28 -30.27 -0.19 -19.27
C GLY A 28 -29.25 0.94 -19.47
N GLU A 29 -29.08 1.82 -18.47
CA GLU A 29 -27.98 2.79 -18.46
C GLU A 29 -26.65 2.02 -18.59
N TYR A 30 -25.84 2.37 -19.60
CA TYR A 30 -24.53 1.76 -19.86
C TYR A 30 -23.48 2.83 -20.08
N LEU A 31 -22.24 2.53 -19.71
CA LEU A 31 -21.09 3.39 -19.93
C LEU A 31 -19.89 2.56 -20.37
N GLU A 32 -19.20 3.06 -21.38
CA GLU A 32 -17.97 2.46 -21.88
C GLU A 32 -16.82 3.47 -21.71
N ILE A 33 -15.69 2.96 -21.22
CA ILE A 33 -14.44 3.70 -21.11
C ILE A 33 -13.34 2.90 -21.78
N VAL A 34 -12.57 3.54 -22.65
CA VAL A 34 -11.46 2.93 -23.37
C VAL A 34 -10.16 3.57 -22.91
N ILE A 35 -9.22 2.77 -22.45
CA ILE A 35 -7.92 3.23 -21.97
C ILE A 35 -6.82 2.67 -22.88
N PRO A 36 -6.03 3.52 -23.55
CA PRO A 36 -4.79 3.08 -24.18
C PRO A 36 -3.76 2.77 -23.07
N GLU A 37 -3.38 1.51 -22.87
CA GLU A 37 -2.33 1.11 -21.93
C GLU A 37 -0.99 0.95 -22.66
N LEU A 38 0.12 1.41 -22.07
CA LEU A 38 1.46 1.14 -22.60
C LEU A 38 2.15 0.17 -21.63
N LEU A 39 2.39 -1.06 -22.09
CA LEU A 39 3.01 -2.12 -21.28
C LEU A 39 4.51 -1.88 -21.02
N SER A 40 5.09 -0.80 -21.55
CA SER A 40 6.46 -0.39 -21.25
C SER A 40 6.56 1.08 -20.83
N ALA A 41 7.40 1.31 -19.81
CA ALA A 41 7.95 2.58 -19.33
C ALA A 41 7.18 3.39 -18.26
N GLY A 42 6.58 2.76 -17.23
CA GLY A 42 6.28 3.43 -15.95
C GLY A 42 4.90 3.11 -15.34
N TYR A 43 4.77 3.27 -14.02
CA TYR A 43 3.55 2.94 -13.25
C TYR A 43 2.27 3.63 -13.77
N SER A 44 2.40 4.81 -14.40
CA SER A 44 1.27 5.63 -14.87
C SER A 44 0.55 5.09 -16.11
N PHE A 45 1.14 4.15 -16.86
CA PHE A 45 0.62 3.75 -18.18
C PHE A 45 -0.27 2.50 -18.15
N TYR A 46 -0.50 1.93 -16.97
CA TYR A 46 -1.27 0.71 -16.75
C TYR A 46 -2.43 0.97 -15.79
N THR A 47 -3.61 0.38 -16.07
CA THR A 47 -4.77 0.48 -15.18
C THR A 47 -4.72 -0.59 -14.10
N TRP A 48 -4.28 -0.20 -12.91
CA TRP A 48 -4.17 -1.05 -11.73
C TRP A 48 -5.54 -1.59 -11.25
N PRO A 49 -5.62 -2.79 -10.64
CA PRO A 49 -6.89 -3.40 -10.20
C PRO A 49 -7.76 -2.53 -9.28
N SER A 50 -7.14 -1.63 -8.52
CA SER A 50 -7.84 -0.68 -7.64
C SER A 50 -8.67 0.36 -8.43
N ALA A 51 -8.24 0.74 -9.63
CA ALA A 51 -8.91 1.77 -10.44
C ALA A 51 -10.29 1.32 -10.97
N PRO A 52 -10.45 0.13 -11.59
CA PRO A 52 -11.77 -0.36 -12.00
C PRO A 52 -12.74 -0.54 -10.85
N LEU A 53 -12.24 -0.88 -9.66
CA LEU A 53 -13.09 -1.04 -8.47
C LEU A 53 -13.63 0.32 -7.98
N LEU A 54 -12.76 1.33 -7.91
CA LEU A 54 -13.19 2.70 -7.58
C LEU A 54 -14.15 3.26 -8.62
N ALA A 55 -13.86 3.03 -9.91
CA ALA A 55 -14.74 3.42 -11.01
C ALA A 55 -16.10 2.71 -10.92
N TRP A 56 -16.14 1.43 -10.55
CA TRP A 56 -17.38 0.70 -10.32
C TRP A 56 -18.17 1.28 -9.15
N TYR A 57 -17.52 1.57 -8.03
CA TYR A 57 -18.17 2.24 -6.90
C TYR A 57 -18.80 3.56 -7.34
N LEU A 58 -18.06 4.40 -8.06
CA LEU A 58 -18.57 5.67 -8.61
C LEU A 58 -19.76 5.46 -9.55
N TRP A 59 -19.73 4.42 -10.38
CA TRP A 59 -20.86 4.06 -11.24
C TRP A 59 -22.13 3.71 -10.43
N THR A 60 -21.99 3.03 -9.30
CA THR A 60 -23.12 2.77 -8.38
C THR A 60 -23.70 4.08 -7.84
N GLN A 61 -22.85 5.10 -7.63
CA GLN A 61 -23.20 6.41 -7.11
C GLN A 61 -23.40 7.49 -8.19
N ARG A 62 -23.45 7.12 -9.47
CA ARG A 62 -23.38 8.05 -10.62
C ARG A 62 -24.38 9.20 -10.60
N ARG A 63 -25.54 9.02 -9.96
CA ARG A 63 -26.56 10.07 -9.81
C ARG A 63 -26.17 11.12 -8.77
N HIS A 64 -25.46 10.72 -7.72
CA HIS A 64 -25.03 11.60 -6.62
C HIS A 64 -23.74 12.37 -6.95
N ILE A 65 -22.93 11.89 -7.89
CA ILE A 65 -21.68 12.57 -8.28
C ILE A 65 -21.86 13.66 -9.32
N ARG A 66 -23.04 13.76 -9.93
CA ARG A 66 -23.33 14.77 -10.97
C ARG A 66 -23.23 16.18 -10.39
N GLY A 67 -22.45 17.04 -11.03
CA GLY A 67 -22.23 18.42 -10.61
C GLY A 67 -21.23 18.59 -9.46
N LEU A 68 -20.72 17.51 -8.86
CA LEU A 68 -19.66 17.61 -7.86
C LEU A 68 -18.34 18.02 -8.51
N ARG A 69 -17.53 18.81 -7.80
CA ARG A 69 -16.14 19.08 -8.15
C ARG A 69 -15.29 17.94 -7.66
N VAL A 70 -14.80 17.14 -8.60
CA VAL A 70 -14.04 15.92 -8.34
C VAL A 70 -12.58 16.18 -8.68
N LEU A 71 -11.70 15.92 -7.73
CA LEU A 71 -10.25 15.96 -7.92
C LEU A 71 -9.70 14.54 -7.81
N GLU A 72 -9.01 14.04 -8.83
CA GLU A 72 -8.33 12.75 -8.74
C GLU A 72 -6.82 12.95 -8.56
N LEU A 73 -6.26 12.31 -7.53
CA LEU A 73 -4.84 12.28 -7.22
C LEU A 73 -4.21 11.00 -7.81
N GLY A 74 -3.04 11.13 -8.44
CA GLY A 74 -2.29 9.98 -8.96
C GLY A 74 -3.07 9.19 -10.00
N CYS A 75 -3.63 9.89 -10.99
CA CYS A 75 -4.56 9.31 -11.95
C CYS A 75 -4.02 8.09 -12.70
N GLY A 76 -2.74 8.05 -13.02
CA GLY A 76 -2.18 7.10 -13.99
C GLY A 76 -2.92 7.22 -15.32
N THR A 77 -3.78 6.24 -15.61
CA THR A 77 -4.64 6.22 -16.80
C THR A 77 -5.94 7.04 -16.67
N GLY A 78 -6.32 7.42 -15.44
CA GLY A 78 -7.47 8.29 -15.15
C GLY A 78 -8.84 7.61 -15.24
N LEU A 79 -8.91 6.27 -15.19
CA LEU A 79 -10.18 5.54 -15.34
C LEU A 79 -11.31 6.04 -14.39
N PRO A 80 -11.11 6.21 -13.06
CA PRO A 80 -12.15 6.69 -12.17
C PRO A 80 -12.59 8.13 -12.47
N GLY A 81 -11.64 9.04 -12.73
CA GLY A 81 -11.93 10.42 -13.08
C GLY A 81 -12.63 10.58 -14.44
N ILE A 82 -12.25 9.81 -15.46
CA ILE A 82 -12.93 9.76 -16.76
C ILE A 82 -14.39 9.29 -16.58
N LEU A 83 -14.61 8.29 -15.72
CA LEU A 83 -15.96 7.83 -15.39
C LEU A 83 -16.78 8.94 -14.73
N ALA A 84 -16.21 9.61 -13.73
CA ALA A 84 -16.88 10.70 -13.03
C ALA A 84 -17.25 11.84 -13.99
N ALA A 85 -16.35 12.22 -14.91
CA ALA A 85 -16.60 13.23 -15.92
C ALA A 85 -17.77 12.83 -16.85
N LYS A 86 -17.78 11.58 -17.33
CA LYS A 86 -18.89 11.06 -18.14
C LYS A 86 -20.22 10.97 -17.38
N CYS A 87 -20.18 10.85 -16.05
CA CYS A 87 -21.36 10.92 -15.18
C CYS A 87 -21.80 12.37 -14.87
N GLY A 88 -21.09 13.38 -15.38
CA GLY A 88 -21.43 14.79 -15.26
C GLY A 88 -20.82 15.49 -14.04
N ALA A 89 -19.75 14.96 -13.45
CA ALA A 89 -18.94 15.68 -12.48
C ALA A 89 -18.03 16.72 -13.15
N LEU A 90 -17.64 17.76 -12.42
CA LEU A 90 -16.61 18.72 -12.83
C LEU A 90 -15.24 18.20 -12.39
N VAL A 91 -14.48 17.62 -13.31
CA VAL A 91 -13.29 16.83 -12.96
C VAL A 91 -11.99 17.61 -13.18
N THR A 92 -11.10 17.54 -12.20
CA THR A 92 -9.68 17.87 -12.33
C THR A 92 -8.86 16.60 -12.08
N LEU A 93 -8.05 16.22 -13.05
CA LEU A 93 -7.16 15.06 -12.99
C LEU A 93 -5.75 15.52 -12.68
N THR A 94 -5.06 14.82 -11.77
CA THR A 94 -3.69 15.15 -11.39
C THR A 94 -2.77 13.94 -11.39
N ASP A 95 -1.55 14.15 -11.87
CA ASP A 95 -0.46 13.19 -11.82
C ASP A 95 0.87 13.93 -11.64
N SER A 96 1.96 13.20 -11.46
CA SER A 96 3.25 13.75 -11.10
C SER A 96 3.75 14.81 -12.10
N LEU A 97 4.00 16.02 -11.60
CA LEU A 97 4.60 17.11 -12.38
C LEU A 97 5.97 16.73 -12.94
N THR A 98 6.72 15.87 -12.25
CA THR A 98 8.05 15.42 -12.66
C THR A 98 8.00 14.38 -13.78
N LEU A 99 6.81 13.90 -14.17
CA LEU A 99 6.59 12.94 -15.25
C LEU A 99 5.68 13.52 -16.36
N PRO A 100 6.18 14.46 -17.21
CA PRO A 100 5.38 15.04 -18.30
C PRO A 100 4.87 14.03 -19.35
N ARG A 101 5.42 12.81 -19.38
CA ARG A 101 4.90 11.72 -20.23
C ARG A 101 3.59 11.17 -19.68
N SER A 102 3.45 11.06 -18.36
CA SER A 102 2.23 10.60 -17.69
C SER A 102 1.07 11.55 -17.97
N LEU A 103 1.27 12.86 -17.84
CA LEU A 103 0.24 13.87 -18.13
C LEU A 103 -0.21 13.85 -19.60
N ARG A 104 0.71 13.62 -20.54
CA ARG A 104 0.38 13.47 -21.97
C ARG A 104 -0.41 12.20 -22.26
N HIS A 105 -0.08 11.11 -21.58
CA HIS A 105 -0.81 9.86 -21.71
C HIS A 105 -2.21 9.92 -21.09
N LEU A 106 -2.34 10.56 -19.94
CA LEU A 106 -3.62 10.87 -19.32
C LEU A 106 -4.51 11.71 -20.25
N SER A 107 -3.92 12.70 -20.94
CA SER A 107 -4.59 13.47 -22.00
C SER A 107 -5.12 12.55 -23.12
N ALA A 108 -4.29 11.63 -23.63
CA ALA A 108 -4.70 10.68 -24.66
C ALA A 108 -5.81 9.72 -24.17
N CYS A 109 -5.77 9.31 -22.89
CA CYS A 109 -6.84 8.51 -22.28
C CYS A 109 -8.16 9.29 -22.25
N CYS A 110 -8.13 10.59 -21.92
CA CYS A 110 -9.33 11.45 -21.95
C CYS A 110 -9.89 11.59 -23.37
N GLU A 111 -9.02 11.87 -24.34
CA GLU A 111 -9.40 12.08 -25.74
C GLU A 111 -9.98 10.80 -26.38
N ALA A 112 -9.44 9.63 -26.07
CA ALA A 112 -9.97 8.33 -26.48
C ALA A 112 -11.42 8.11 -25.99
N ASN A 113 -11.83 8.86 -24.97
CA ASN A 113 -13.15 8.84 -24.38
C ASN A 113 -14.02 10.05 -24.78
N GLY A 114 -13.58 10.86 -25.74
CA GLY A 114 -14.30 12.05 -26.20
C GLY A 114 -14.33 13.20 -25.19
N LEU A 115 -13.43 13.19 -24.21
CA LEU A 115 -13.24 14.27 -23.24
C LEU A 115 -12.03 15.10 -23.68
N VAL A 116 -12.25 16.38 -23.95
CA VAL A 116 -11.22 17.33 -24.37
C VAL A 116 -10.64 18.03 -23.14
N PRO A 117 -9.35 17.84 -22.84
CA PRO A 117 -8.70 18.55 -21.74
C PRO A 117 -8.82 20.08 -21.87
N ASN A 118 -8.95 20.75 -20.74
CA ASN A 118 -9.23 22.19 -20.59
C ASN A 118 -10.61 22.66 -21.08
N ARG A 119 -11.44 21.76 -21.65
CA ARG A 119 -12.84 22.05 -22.01
C ARG A 119 -13.81 21.25 -21.16
N ASP A 120 -13.64 19.93 -21.14
CA ASP A 120 -14.55 19.00 -20.47
C ASP A 120 -14.05 18.60 -19.07
N LEU A 121 -12.72 18.65 -18.85
CA LEU A 121 -12.03 18.42 -17.59
C LEU A 121 -10.70 19.17 -17.56
N GLN A 122 -10.09 19.34 -16.40
CA GLN A 122 -8.75 19.92 -16.24
C GLN A 122 -7.70 18.83 -16.00
N ILE A 123 -6.48 19.02 -16.50
CA ILE A 123 -5.32 18.16 -16.19
C ILE A 123 -4.23 19.05 -15.60
N VAL A 124 -3.79 18.75 -14.38
CA VAL A 124 -2.81 19.57 -13.64
C VAL A 124 -1.69 18.67 -13.11
N GLY A 125 -0.44 19.09 -13.29
CA GLY A 125 0.70 18.42 -12.67
C GLY A 125 0.74 18.72 -11.17
N LEU A 126 0.76 17.68 -10.33
CA LEU A 126 0.76 17.79 -8.87
C LEU A 126 1.77 16.82 -8.29
N THR A 127 2.63 17.30 -7.39
CA THR A 127 3.52 16.46 -6.58
C THR A 127 2.98 16.42 -5.16
N TRP A 128 2.76 15.22 -4.61
CA TRP A 128 2.25 15.04 -3.26
C TRP A 128 3.19 15.66 -2.22
N GLY A 129 2.63 16.17 -1.13
CA GLY A 129 3.36 16.81 -0.03
C GLY A 129 3.94 18.20 -0.37
N LEU A 130 3.78 18.67 -1.61
CA LEU A 130 4.31 19.97 -2.05
C LEU A 130 3.20 21.03 -2.10
N PHE A 131 3.18 21.92 -1.10
CA PHE A 131 2.15 22.95 -0.91
C PHE A 131 2.48 24.26 -1.65
N LEU A 132 2.41 24.24 -2.98
CA LEU A 132 2.54 25.45 -3.81
C LEU A 132 1.20 26.19 -3.96
N GLY A 133 1.24 27.44 -4.40
CA GLY A 133 0.04 28.26 -4.65
C GLY A 133 -0.96 27.59 -5.61
N ASP A 134 -0.49 26.78 -6.56
CA ASP A 134 -1.33 26.05 -7.50
C ASP A 134 -2.21 24.98 -6.83
N LEU A 135 -1.76 24.38 -5.71
CA LEU A 135 -2.55 23.43 -4.92
C LEU A 135 -3.76 24.13 -4.28
N HIS A 136 -3.59 25.35 -3.80
CA HIS A 136 -4.68 26.15 -3.23
C HIS A 136 -5.75 26.46 -4.28
N ASN A 137 -5.35 26.69 -5.53
CA ASN A 137 -6.26 26.97 -6.65
C ASN A 137 -7.14 25.78 -7.06
N LEU A 138 -6.80 24.56 -6.61
CA LEU A 138 -7.65 23.39 -6.81
C LEU A 138 -8.89 23.39 -5.90
N ARG A 139 -8.91 24.26 -4.87
CA ARG A 139 -10.07 24.42 -3.99
C ARG A 139 -11.12 25.34 -4.63
N PRO A 140 -12.41 25.12 -4.36
CA PRO A 140 -12.94 24.10 -3.46
C PRO A 140 -13.25 22.79 -4.20
N VAL A 141 -13.06 21.65 -3.51
CA VAL A 141 -13.34 20.30 -4.01
C VAL A 141 -14.50 19.70 -3.20
N ASP A 142 -15.34 18.87 -3.81
CA ASP A 142 -16.42 18.15 -3.11
C ASP A 142 -16.05 16.67 -2.85
N LEU A 143 -15.28 16.08 -3.77
CA LEU A 143 -14.83 14.69 -3.69
C LEU A 143 -13.40 14.57 -4.24
N ILE A 144 -12.50 14.02 -3.43
CA ILE A 144 -11.14 13.64 -3.83
C ILE A 144 -11.14 12.14 -4.11
N LEU A 145 -10.55 11.72 -5.22
CA LEU A 145 -10.37 10.33 -5.62
C LEU A 145 -8.88 9.96 -5.60
N ALA A 146 -8.58 8.71 -5.26
CA ALA A 146 -7.26 8.13 -5.49
C ALA A 146 -7.40 6.62 -5.69
N SER A 147 -6.90 6.11 -6.81
CA SER A 147 -6.78 4.67 -7.02
C SER A 147 -5.33 4.24 -6.88
N ASP A 148 -5.09 3.33 -5.95
CA ASP A 148 -3.81 2.67 -5.71
C ASP A 148 -2.64 3.61 -5.37
N CYS A 149 -2.89 4.76 -4.75
CA CYS A 149 -1.85 5.71 -4.36
C CYS A 149 -1.05 5.28 -3.11
N PHE A 150 -1.54 4.30 -2.35
CA PHE A 150 -0.87 3.73 -1.17
C PHE A 150 -0.09 2.46 -1.53
N TYR A 151 0.90 2.59 -2.40
CA TYR A 151 1.70 1.45 -2.89
C TYR A 151 3.14 1.43 -2.37
N GLU A 152 3.65 2.55 -1.88
CA GLU A 152 5.00 2.73 -1.36
C GLU A 152 4.95 3.49 -0.02
N PRO A 153 5.32 2.89 1.12
CA PRO A 153 5.16 3.48 2.45
C PRO A 153 5.79 4.87 2.61
N SER A 154 6.93 5.10 1.94
CA SER A 154 7.62 6.39 1.98
C SER A 154 6.79 7.55 1.41
N GLN A 155 5.75 7.27 0.62
CA GLN A 155 4.86 8.26 0.02
C GLN A 155 3.54 8.45 0.77
N PHE A 156 3.22 7.61 1.76
CA PHE A 156 1.90 7.62 2.40
C PHE A 156 1.60 8.96 3.08
N GLU A 157 2.59 9.53 3.76
CA GLU A 157 2.45 10.82 4.42
C GLU A 157 2.25 11.96 3.42
N GLU A 158 2.95 11.93 2.28
CA GLU A 158 2.81 12.93 1.23
C GLU A 158 1.39 12.92 0.63
N VAL A 159 0.83 11.73 0.38
CA VAL A 159 -0.56 11.57 -0.07
C VAL A 159 -1.52 12.14 0.97
N LEU A 160 -1.40 11.71 2.23
CA LEU A 160 -2.35 12.09 3.28
C LEU A 160 -2.26 13.55 3.69
N SER A 161 -1.07 14.13 3.72
CA SER A 161 -0.88 15.56 3.97
C SER A 161 -1.50 16.43 2.87
N THR A 162 -1.37 16.01 1.60
CA THR A 162 -2.04 16.67 0.46
C THR A 162 -3.56 16.60 0.60
N VAL A 163 -4.08 15.40 0.92
CA VAL A 163 -5.52 15.20 1.14
C VAL A 163 -6.01 16.05 2.32
N ALA A 164 -5.32 16.03 3.46
CA ALA A 164 -5.71 16.78 4.64
C ALA A 164 -5.78 18.29 4.35
N TYR A 165 -4.79 18.83 3.64
CA TYR A 165 -4.80 20.23 3.22
C TYR A 165 -6.00 20.60 2.33
N LEU A 166 -6.35 19.71 1.39
CA LEU A 166 -7.48 19.92 0.49
C LEU A 166 -8.84 19.80 1.21
N LEU A 167 -8.92 18.94 2.23
CA LEU A 167 -10.14 18.74 3.03
C LEU A 167 -10.32 19.79 4.13
N GLU A 168 -9.23 20.40 4.62
CA GLU A 168 -9.24 21.32 5.75
C GLU A 168 -10.27 22.45 5.58
N GLY A 169 -11.22 22.54 6.52
CA GLY A 169 -12.27 23.55 6.51
C GLY A 169 -13.35 23.34 5.44
N THR A 170 -13.53 22.10 4.96
CA THR A 170 -14.57 21.74 3.98
C THR A 170 -15.35 20.49 4.40
N ASP A 171 -16.53 20.28 3.82
CA ASP A 171 -17.31 19.03 3.95
C ASP A 171 -16.94 17.97 2.90
N ALA A 172 -15.82 18.18 2.19
CA ALA A 172 -15.36 17.30 1.14
C ALA A 172 -14.98 15.93 1.69
N ARG A 173 -14.95 14.93 0.81
CA ARG A 173 -14.57 13.56 1.18
C ARG A 173 -13.42 13.10 0.31
N PHE A 174 -12.55 12.28 0.89
CA PHE A 174 -11.57 11.51 0.13
C PHE A 174 -12.07 10.08 -0.01
N LEU A 175 -12.07 9.56 -1.23
CA LEU A 175 -12.45 8.19 -1.54
C LEU A 175 -11.28 7.53 -2.25
N CYS A 176 -10.72 6.48 -1.64
CA CYS A 176 -9.59 5.78 -2.21
C CYS A 176 -9.85 4.29 -2.31
N SER A 177 -9.31 3.68 -3.35
CA SER A 177 -9.14 2.24 -3.42
C SER A 177 -7.65 1.90 -3.37
N TYR A 178 -7.31 0.79 -2.73
CA TYR A 178 -5.92 0.32 -2.69
C TYR A 178 -5.89 -1.20 -2.57
N GLN A 179 -4.80 -1.77 -3.08
CA GLN A 179 -4.48 -3.16 -2.83
C GLN A 179 -3.62 -3.26 -1.56
N GLU A 180 -4.02 -4.13 -0.63
CA GLU A 180 -3.20 -4.47 0.53
C GLU A 180 -1.96 -5.25 0.06
N ARG A 181 -0.78 -4.70 0.32
CA ARG A 181 0.52 -5.23 -0.15
C ARG A 181 1.37 -5.82 0.98
N SER A 182 1.16 -5.33 2.19
CA SER A 182 1.73 -5.86 3.42
C SER A 182 0.75 -5.62 4.56
N THR A 183 0.60 -6.59 5.45
CA THR A 183 -0.19 -6.47 6.68
C THR A 183 0.38 -5.43 7.64
N ASP A 184 1.69 -5.18 7.56
CA ASP A 184 2.40 -4.23 8.42
C ASP A 184 2.28 -2.78 7.91
N TRP A 185 1.70 -2.58 6.71
CA TRP A 185 1.49 -1.25 6.15
C TRP A 185 0.15 -0.70 6.60
N SER A 186 0.17 0.18 7.60
CA SER A 186 -1.02 0.90 8.05
C SER A 186 -0.91 2.40 7.77
N ILE A 187 -2.02 2.99 7.35
CA ILE A 187 -2.17 4.44 7.24
C ILE A 187 -2.79 5.06 8.50
N GLU A 188 -3.24 4.26 9.48
CA GLU A 188 -4.06 4.72 10.62
C GLU A 188 -3.35 5.78 11.46
N ALA A 189 -2.06 5.56 11.75
CA ALA A 189 -1.24 6.55 12.46
C ALA A 189 -1.15 7.88 11.71
N LEU A 190 -1.05 7.83 10.37
CA LEU A 190 -1.01 9.01 9.52
C LEU A 190 -2.39 9.67 9.41
N LEU A 191 -3.48 8.90 9.35
CA LEU A 191 -4.84 9.46 9.39
C LEU A 191 -5.02 10.30 10.65
N LYS A 192 -4.64 9.73 11.80
CA LYS A 192 -4.67 10.43 13.09
C LYS A 192 -3.78 11.68 13.10
N LYS A 193 -2.53 11.56 12.65
CA LYS A 193 -1.57 12.68 12.55
C LYS A 193 -2.13 13.87 11.77
N TRP A 194 -2.87 13.60 10.70
CA TRP A 194 -3.41 14.62 9.80
C TRP A 194 -4.88 14.98 10.06
N GLY A 195 -5.45 14.56 11.19
CA GLY A 195 -6.83 14.88 11.57
C GLY A 195 -7.88 14.26 10.62
N LEU A 196 -7.56 13.13 10.00
CA LEU A 196 -8.43 12.40 9.10
C LEU A 196 -9.07 11.21 9.84
N LYS A 197 -10.34 10.95 9.57
CA LYS A 197 -11.03 9.72 9.97
C LYS A 197 -11.42 8.94 8.72
N GLY A 198 -11.11 7.65 8.69
CA GLY A 198 -11.44 6.73 7.60
C GLY A 198 -12.51 5.71 7.99
N ALA A 199 -13.27 5.26 7.01
CA ALA A 199 -14.17 4.12 7.14
C ALA A 199 -14.01 3.22 5.91
N LEU A 200 -13.83 1.92 6.15
CA LEU A 200 -13.85 0.91 5.09
C LEU A 200 -15.28 0.78 4.56
N LEU A 201 -15.43 0.76 3.23
CA LEU A 201 -16.70 0.57 2.57
C LEU A 201 -16.85 -0.91 2.20
N ASP A 202 -17.89 -1.55 2.74
CA ASP A 202 -18.24 -2.93 2.41
C ASP A 202 -18.86 -3.00 1.00
N LEU A 203 -18.08 -3.53 0.06
CA LEU A 203 -18.46 -3.68 -1.35
C LEU A 203 -19.46 -4.81 -1.59
N ASP A 204 -19.50 -5.82 -0.72
CA ASP A 204 -20.43 -6.94 -0.84
C ASP A 204 -21.86 -6.44 -0.61
N SER A 205 -22.07 -5.61 0.42
CA SER A 205 -23.37 -4.96 0.70
C SER A 205 -23.85 -4.03 -0.42
N LEU A 206 -22.92 -3.41 -1.16
CA LEU A 206 -23.21 -2.52 -2.30
C LEU A 206 -23.66 -3.30 -3.53
N SER A 207 -23.12 -4.50 -3.76
CA SER A 207 -23.48 -5.35 -4.89
C SER A 207 -24.92 -5.89 -4.79
N GLU A 208 -25.33 -6.30 -3.58
CA GLU A 208 -26.66 -6.84 -3.29
C GLU A 208 -27.73 -5.75 -3.34
N SER A 209 -27.43 -4.55 -2.81
CA SER A 209 -28.37 -3.42 -2.78
C SER A 209 -28.54 -2.71 -4.12
N SER A 210 -27.50 -2.69 -4.96
CA SER A 210 -27.53 -1.99 -6.27
C SER A 210 -27.99 -2.87 -7.43
N GLY A 211 -27.98 -4.20 -7.26
CA GLY A 211 -28.31 -5.15 -8.31
C GLY A 211 -27.41 -5.04 -9.54
N LEU A 212 -26.15 -4.60 -9.41
CA LEU A 212 -25.24 -4.41 -10.56
C LEU A 212 -24.41 -5.67 -10.82
N VAL A 213 -24.08 -5.95 -12.09
CA VAL A 213 -23.14 -7.03 -12.48
C VAL A 213 -21.80 -6.40 -12.81
N PHE A 214 -20.75 -6.77 -12.10
CA PHE A 214 -19.37 -6.36 -12.36
C PHE A 214 -18.69 -7.34 -13.32
N LYS A 215 -18.13 -6.85 -14.43
CA LYS A 215 -17.23 -7.61 -15.31
C LYS A 215 -15.90 -6.84 -15.40
N MET A 216 -14.82 -7.44 -14.90
CA MET A 216 -13.47 -6.85 -14.96
C MET A 216 -12.89 -6.94 -16.37
N ALA A 217 -13.30 -6.01 -17.23
CA ALA A 217 -12.79 -5.76 -18.58
C ALA A 217 -12.97 -6.92 -19.60
N GLU A 218 -13.21 -6.57 -20.87
CA GLU A 218 -13.14 -7.49 -22.00
C GLU A 218 -12.03 -6.96 -22.92
N ALA A 219 -11.02 -7.79 -23.22
CA ALA A 219 -10.01 -7.46 -24.23
C ALA A 219 -10.70 -7.47 -25.61
N LEU A 220 -10.55 -6.39 -26.39
CA LEU A 220 -11.08 -6.35 -27.74
C LEU A 220 -10.09 -6.98 -28.73
N PRO A 221 -10.56 -7.61 -29.83
CA PRO A 221 -9.70 -8.01 -30.93
C PRO A 221 -9.06 -6.79 -31.60
N ASP A 222 -7.88 -7.02 -32.17
CA ASP A 222 -7.00 -6.00 -32.77
C ASP A 222 -7.71 -5.02 -33.70
N TYR A 223 -7.34 -3.74 -33.54
CA TYR A 223 -7.77 -2.67 -34.43
C TYR A 223 -7.02 -2.82 -35.76
N PRO A 224 -7.72 -2.95 -36.91
CA PRO A 224 -7.08 -2.95 -38.20
C PRO A 224 -6.66 -1.51 -38.52
N ASP A 225 -5.52 -1.11 -37.97
CA ASP A 225 -4.62 -0.01 -38.40
C ASP A 225 -3.53 0.32 -37.34
N SER A 226 -3.27 -0.57 -36.35
CA SER A 226 -2.12 -0.45 -35.44
C SER A 226 -1.03 -1.47 -35.77
N ASP A 227 0.16 -0.96 -36.09
CA ASP A 227 1.33 -1.66 -36.63
C ASP A 227 2.10 -2.57 -35.64
N PHE A 228 1.43 -3.23 -34.68
CA PHE A 228 2.12 -3.99 -33.61
C PHE A 228 1.52 -5.39 -33.38
N SER A 229 2.33 -6.43 -33.61
CA SER A 229 1.99 -7.86 -33.46
C SER A 229 2.59 -8.50 -32.20
N ASP A 230 1.82 -9.37 -31.54
CA ASP A 230 2.16 -10.15 -30.33
C ASP A 230 2.96 -11.44 -30.62
N GLU A 231 4.27 -11.37 -30.91
CA GLU A 231 5.07 -12.59 -31.20
C GLU A 231 6.16 -12.99 -30.18
N ASP A 232 6.41 -12.24 -29.09
CA ASP A 232 7.68 -12.42 -28.33
C ASP A 232 7.59 -12.86 -26.84
N GLN A 233 6.47 -13.39 -26.31
CA GLN A 233 6.50 -13.98 -24.95
C GLN A 233 7.04 -15.41 -24.95
N SER A 234 8.11 -15.67 -24.19
CA SER A 234 8.68 -17.01 -24.09
C SER A 234 7.75 -17.96 -23.32
N PRO A 235 7.75 -19.27 -23.63
CA PRO A 235 7.01 -20.26 -22.86
C PRO A 235 7.37 -20.28 -21.36
N LEU A 236 8.61 -19.92 -21.02
CA LEU A 236 9.10 -19.85 -19.65
C LEU A 236 8.46 -18.68 -18.88
N ASP A 237 8.34 -17.50 -19.50
CA ASP A 237 7.66 -16.35 -18.92
C ASP A 237 6.18 -16.64 -18.64
N SER A 238 5.50 -17.31 -19.57
CA SER A 238 4.10 -17.71 -19.38
C SER A 238 3.93 -18.67 -18.20
N LEU A 239 4.85 -19.63 -18.04
CA LEU A 239 4.79 -20.61 -16.96
C LEU A 239 5.18 -20.01 -15.61
N PHE A 240 6.16 -19.11 -15.58
CA PHE A 240 6.57 -18.37 -14.39
C PHE A 240 5.44 -17.51 -13.84
N ASN A 241 4.73 -16.77 -14.70
CA ASN A 241 3.59 -15.95 -14.29
C ASN A 241 2.47 -16.81 -13.67
N LYS A 242 2.15 -17.96 -14.28
CA LYS A 242 1.18 -18.93 -13.72
C LYS A 242 1.62 -19.48 -12.36
N ALA A 243 2.92 -19.67 -12.16
CA ALA A 243 3.48 -20.11 -10.88
C ALA A 243 3.32 -19.02 -9.81
N ALA A 244 3.60 -17.76 -10.16
CA ALA A 244 3.43 -16.62 -9.26
C ALA A 244 1.97 -16.43 -8.83
N ASP A 245 1.04 -16.56 -9.76
CA ASP A 245 -0.40 -16.48 -9.47
C ASP A 245 -0.88 -17.62 -8.56
N HIS A 246 -0.32 -18.82 -8.72
CA HIS A 246 -0.66 -19.96 -7.87
C HIS A 246 -0.09 -19.81 -6.46
N LEU A 247 1.17 -19.36 -6.33
CA LEU A 247 1.80 -19.14 -5.03
C LEU A 247 0.95 -18.25 -4.12
N ARG A 248 0.36 -17.18 -4.67
CA ARG A 248 -0.54 -16.26 -3.94
C ARG A 248 -1.74 -16.96 -3.29
N LYS A 249 -2.18 -18.10 -3.83
CA LYS A 249 -3.33 -18.88 -3.32
C LYS A 249 -2.92 -19.89 -2.24
N VAL A 250 -1.63 -20.19 -2.11
CA VAL A 250 -1.12 -21.24 -1.22
C VAL A 250 -0.11 -20.72 -0.20
N THR A 251 0.05 -19.40 -0.06
CA THR A 251 0.96 -18.77 0.91
C THR A 251 0.74 -19.27 2.33
N ASN A 252 -0.51 -19.45 2.75
CA ASN A 252 -0.88 -19.94 4.08
C ASN A 252 -0.48 -21.40 4.36
N LYS A 253 -0.06 -22.15 3.33
CA LYS A 253 0.42 -23.54 3.45
C LYS A 253 1.94 -23.65 3.57
N LEU A 254 2.66 -22.54 3.39
CA LEU A 254 4.12 -22.47 3.29
C LEU A 254 4.70 -21.82 4.55
N THR A 255 5.90 -22.24 4.94
CA THR A 255 6.62 -21.61 6.06
C THR A 255 7.26 -20.30 5.62
N ASN A 256 7.54 -19.40 6.58
CA ASN A 256 8.21 -18.12 6.31
C ASN A 256 9.56 -18.31 5.59
N GLY A 257 10.33 -19.37 5.90
CA GLY A 257 11.57 -19.69 5.20
C GLY A 257 11.35 -20.07 3.73
N GLN A 258 10.30 -20.85 3.43
CA GLN A 258 9.94 -21.23 2.06
C GLN A 258 9.46 -20.03 1.24
N LEU A 259 8.64 -19.17 1.84
CA LEU A 259 8.17 -17.93 1.20
C LEU A 259 9.33 -16.96 0.92
N LEU A 260 10.30 -16.91 1.82
CA LEU A 260 11.48 -16.06 1.67
C LEU A 260 12.40 -16.53 0.53
N GLU A 261 12.58 -17.85 0.38
CA GLU A 261 13.34 -18.44 -0.74
C GLU A 261 12.66 -18.16 -2.10
N LEU A 262 11.33 -18.35 -2.16
CA LEU A 262 10.52 -18.02 -3.33
C LEU A 262 10.55 -16.53 -3.66
N TYR A 263 10.51 -15.65 -2.64
CA TYR A 263 10.62 -14.21 -2.83
C TYR A 263 11.95 -13.81 -3.48
N GLY A 264 13.07 -14.34 -3.00
CA GLY A 264 14.39 -14.07 -3.58
C GLY A 264 14.43 -14.45 -5.06
N LEU A 265 13.99 -15.66 -5.41
CA LEU A 265 13.96 -16.16 -6.78
C LEU A 265 13.01 -15.35 -7.68
N PHE A 266 11.87 -14.93 -7.14
CA PHE A 266 10.93 -14.07 -7.85
C PHE A 266 11.58 -12.73 -8.22
N LYS A 267 12.19 -12.05 -7.24
CA LYS A 267 12.88 -10.77 -7.45
C LYS A 267 14.05 -10.92 -8.43
N GLN A 268 14.83 -11.99 -8.34
CA GLN A 268 15.90 -12.27 -9.29
C GLN A 268 15.39 -12.52 -10.71
N GLY A 269 14.24 -13.21 -10.86
CA GLY A 269 13.62 -13.48 -12.16
C GLY A 269 12.95 -12.27 -12.82
N THR A 270 12.47 -11.30 -12.03
CA THR A 270 11.79 -10.11 -12.57
C THR A 270 12.69 -8.88 -12.67
N GLU A 271 13.63 -8.71 -11.75
CA GLU A 271 14.45 -7.50 -11.61
C GLU A 271 15.96 -7.77 -11.77
N GLY A 272 16.38 -9.03 -11.85
CA GLY A 272 17.79 -9.41 -11.97
C GLY A 272 18.55 -9.24 -10.66
N GLN A 273 19.83 -8.89 -10.75
CA GLN A 273 20.73 -8.82 -9.61
C GLN A 273 20.31 -7.75 -8.58
N CYS A 274 20.36 -8.12 -7.29
CA CYS A 274 20.12 -7.21 -6.18
C CYS A 274 21.18 -6.10 -6.11
N ASN A 275 20.81 -4.92 -6.63
CA ASN A 275 21.59 -3.69 -6.64
C ASN A 275 21.04 -2.61 -5.70
N THR A 276 20.06 -2.95 -4.88
CA THR A 276 19.46 -2.04 -3.91
C THR A 276 20.31 -1.97 -2.63
N PRO A 277 20.33 -0.83 -1.92
CA PRO A 277 21.00 -0.71 -0.63
C PRO A 277 20.37 -1.66 0.40
N LYS A 278 21.19 -2.21 1.32
CA LYS A 278 20.69 -3.07 2.41
C LYS A 278 19.71 -2.26 3.28
N PRO A 279 18.51 -2.78 3.57
CA PRO A 279 17.55 -2.09 4.43
C PRO A 279 18.10 -1.77 5.81
N GLY A 280 17.52 -0.72 6.41
CA GLY A 280 17.90 -0.20 7.72
C GLY A 280 17.82 -1.25 8.82
N TRP A 281 18.53 -1.02 9.92
CA TRP A 281 18.67 -2.02 10.99
C TRP A 281 17.41 -2.33 11.78
N LEU A 282 16.44 -1.42 11.74
CA LEU A 282 15.09 -1.61 12.27
C LEU A 282 14.16 -2.39 11.33
N ASP A 283 14.55 -2.62 10.08
CA ASP A 283 13.74 -3.32 9.08
C ASP A 283 14.20 -4.79 8.96
N GLY A 284 13.99 -5.56 10.03
CA GLY A 284 14.38 -6.98 10.10
C GLY A 284 13.77 -7.81 8.97
N LYS A 285 12.49 -7.59 8.66
CA LYS A 285 11.77 -8.26 7.57
C LYS A 285 12.31 -7.89 6.20
N GLY A 286 12.52 -6.60 5.93
CA GLY A 286 13.12 -6.12 4.69
C GLY A 286 14.56 -6.59 4.52
N ARG A 287 15.35 -6.64 5.60
CA ARG A 287 16.70 -7.21 5.59
C ARG A 287 16.71 -8.68 5.20
N ARG A 288 15.85 -9.52 5.81
CA ARG A 288 15.75 -10.94 5.47
C ARG A 288 15.36 -11.15 4.00
N LYS A 289 14.40 -10.35 3.51
CA LYS A 289 13.99 -10.33 2.08
C LYS A 289 15.13 -9.89 1.17
N TRP A 290 15.85 -8.84 1.56
CA TRP A 290 17.00 -8.33 0.83
C TRP A 290 18.15 -9.34 0.80
N GLU A 291 18.43 -10.01 1.92
CA GLU A 291 19.46 -11.05 2.02
C GLU A 291 19.11 -12.27 1.17
N ALA A 292 17.86 -12.72 1.21
CA ALA A 292 17.39 -13.80 0.34
C ALA A 292 17.58 -13.49 -1.14
N TRP A 293 17.33 -12.25 -1.57
CA TRP A 293 17.62 -11.82 -2.94
C TRP A 293 19.13 -11.65 -3.20
N LYS A 294 19.87 -11.03 -2.28
CA LYS A 294 21.32 -10.76 -2.42
C LYS A 294 22.14 -12.04 -2.50
N ASN A 295 21.74 -13.08 -1.77
CA ASN A 295 22.40 -14.39 -1.75
C ASN A 295 22.33 -15.13 -3.09
N LEU A 296 21.43 -14.72 -4.00
CA LEU A 296 21.34 -15.26 -5.36
C LEU A 296 22.39 -14.69 -6.33
N LYS A 297 23.13 -13.65 -5.92
CA LYS A 297 24.29 -13.09 -6.63
C LYS A 297 23.99 -12.75 -8.10
N ASP A 298 24.75 -13.34 -9.02
CA ASP A 298 24.74 -13.13 -10.46
C ASP A 298 23.87 -14.15 -11.22
N MET A 299 22.96 -14.83 -10.52
CA MET A 299 22.04 -15.79 -11.13
C MET A 299 21.23 -15.15 -12.28
N PRO A 300 21.23 -15.73 -13.49
CA PRO A 300 20.43 -15.23 -14.61
C PRO A 300 18.92 -15.25 -14.33
N SER A 301 18.20 -14.29 -14.92
CA SER A 301 16.73 -14.19 -14.83
C SER A 301 16.02 -15.51 -15.19
N GLU A 302 16.40 -16.12 -16.31
CA GLU A 302 15.78 -17.37 -16.79
C GLU A 302 16.00 -18.53 -15.80
N GLU A 303 17.21 -18.65 -15.25
CA GLU A 303 17.53 -19.65 -14.24
C GLU A 303 16.73 -19.42 -12.94
N ALA A 304 16.55 -18.16 -12.54
CA ALA A 304 15.74 -17.82 -11.37
C ALA A 304 14.27 -18.17 -11.58
N LYS A 305 13.70 -17.93 -12.77
CA LYS A 305 12.32 -18.31 -13.13
C LYS A 305 12.14 -19.83 -13.11
N GLU A 306 13.08 -20.58 -13.68
CA GLU A 306 13.07 -22.05 -13.66
C GLU A 306 13.14 -22.60 -12.23
N LYS A 307 14.06 -22.07 -11.41
CA LYS A 307 14.18 -22.45 -9.99
C LYS A 307 12.94 -22.11 -9.19
N TYR A 308 12.33 -20.95 -9.43
CA TYR A 308 11.08 -20.55 -8.80
C TYR A 308 9.95 -21.56 -9.09
N ILE A 309 9.77 -21.92 -10.37
CA ILE A 309 8.78 -22.91 -10.81
C ILE A 309 9.05 -24.29 -10.18
N ALA A 310 10.30 -24.73 -10.16
CA ALA A 310 10.70 -26.01 -9.58
C ALA A 310 10.48 -26.05 -8.06
N LEU A 311 10.82 -24.97 -7.36
CA LEU A 311 10.67 -24.84 -5.93
C LEU A 311 9.18 -24.81 -5.53
N LEU A 312 8.35 -24.10 -6.27
CA LEU A 312 6.90 -24.11 -6.07
C LEU A 312 6.32 -25.52 -6.24
N LYS A 313 6.70 -26.25 -7.30
CA LYS A 313 6.28 -27.65 -7.51
C LYS A 313 6.73 -28.58 -6.38
N LYS A 314 7.91 -28.32 -5.80
CA LYS A 314 8.41 -29.09 -4.67
C LYS A 314 7.55 -28.87 -3.42
N TYR A 315 7.10 -27.64 -3.19
CA TYR A 315 6.30 -27.33 -2.01
C TYR A 315 4.81 -27.61 -2.19
N ASP A 316 4.31 -27.50 -3.42
CA ASP A 316 2.93 -27.84 -3.78
C ASP A 316 2.91 -28.77 -5.01
N PRO A 317 3.03 -30.09 -4.79
CA PRO A 317 3.06 -31.09 -5.86
C PRO A 317 1.78 -31.16 -6.71
N ASP A 318 0.66 -30.61 -6.21
CA ASP A 318 -0.63 -30.60 -6.91
C ASP A 318 -0.67 -29.57 -8.05
N TRP A 319 0.30 -28.65 -8.11
CA TRP A 319 0.38 -27.64 -9.16
C TRP A 319 1.01 -28.18 -10.46
N SER A 320 0.21 -28.28 -11.52
CA SER A 320 0.63 -28.87 -12.82
C SER A 320 0.87 -27.86 -13.94
N GLY A 321 0.66 -26.55 -13.71
CA GLY A 321 0.90 -25.49 -14.71
C GLY A 321 -0.02 -25.52 -15.96
N THR A 322 -0.99 -26.43 -16.00
CA THR A 322 -2.00 -26.53 -17.07
C THR A 322 -3.36 -26.06 -16.57
N PRO A 323 -4.18 -25.39 -17.40
CA PRO A 323 -5.45 -24.83 -16.96
C PRO A 323 -6.45 -25.95 -16.65
N GLN A 324 -6.76 -26.15 -15.37
CA GLN A 324 -8.03 -26.78 -14.99
C GLN A 324 -9.14 -25.75 -15.27
N LYS A 325 -10.09 -26.10 -16.14
CA LYS A 325 -11.35 -25.38 -16.27
C LYS A 325 -12.14 -25.55 -14.98
N THR A 326 -11.89 -24.70 -14.00
CA THR A 326 -12.84 -24.44 -12.94
C THR A 326 -13.66 -23.23 -13.35
N ASN A 327 -14.98 -23.36 -13.32
CA ASN A 327 -15.90 -22.23 -13.42
C ASN A 327 -15.55 -21.29 -12.27
N ILE A 328 -14.91 -20.16 -12.59
CA ILE A 328 -14.51 -19.15 -11.62
C ILE A 328 -15.79 -18.44 -11.17
N ASP A 329 -16.23 -18.80 -9.98
CA ASP A 329 -16.99 -17.90 -9.12
C ASP A 329 -16.02 -16.79 -8.67
N THR A 330 -16.34 -15.56 -9.03
CA THR A 330 -15.51 -14.38 -8.81
C THR A 330 -15.62 -13.92 -7.35
N LYS A 331 -14.79 -14.48 -6.47
CA LYS A 331 -14.47 -13.98 -5.12
C LYS A 331 -13.09 -14.58 -4.80
N GLU A 332 -12.00 -13.86 -4.62
CA GLU A 332 -11.77 -12.66 -3.82
C GLU A 332 -10.63 -11.85 -4.45
N THR A 333 -10.83 -10.54 -4.61
CA THR A 333 -9.73 -9.60 -4.89
C THR A 333 -9.59 -8.74 -3.64
N TRP A 334 -8.45 -8.82 -2.95
CA TRP A 334 -8.15 -8.09 -1.71
C TRP A 334 -7.88 -6.60 -1.99
N VAL A 335 -8.87 -5.93 -2.58
CA VAL A 335 -8.84 -4.50 -2.86
C VAL A 335 -9.92 -3.86 -2.01
N ALA A 336 -9.50 -2.98 -1.12
CA ALA A 336 -10.36 -2.22 -0.24
C ALA A 336 -10.77 -0.91 -0.90
N VAL A 337 -11.98 -0.42 -0.60
CA VAL A 337 -12.37 0.97 -0.86
C VAL A 337 -12.64 1.62 0.49
N SER A 338 -12.02 2.78 0.75
CA SER A 338 -12.17 3.54 1.98
C SER A 338 -12.63 4.95 1.70
N SER A 339 -13.48 5.50 2.58
CA SER A 339 -13.84 6.92 2.58
C SER A 339 -13.25 7.61 3.79
N MET A 340 -12.58 8.74 3.58
CA MET A 340 -11.99 9.57 4.62
C MET A 340 -12.60 10.97 4.64
N ARG A 341 -12.61 11.60 5.82
CA ARG A 341 -13.01 13.00 6.03
C ARG A 341 -12.11 13.69 7.04
N TYR A 342 -12.00 15.01 6.94
CA TYR A 342 -11.36 15.83 7.96
C TYR A 342 -12.23 15.88 9.22
N SER A 343 -11.63 15.69 10.38
CA SER A 343 -12.30 15.68 11.69
C SER A 343 -11.55 16.58 12.67
N PRO A 344 -12.05 17.79 12.94
CA PRO A 344 -11.37 18.78 13.78
C PRO A 344 -11.52 18.51 15.29
N GLU A 345 -11.63 17.25 15.74
CA GLU A 345 -11.73 16.92 17.17
C GLU A 345 -10.34 16.56 17.71
N PRO A 346 -9.66 17.45 18.47
CA PRO A 346 -8.69 17.02 19.46
C PRO A 346 -9.47 16.45 20.66
N ASP A 347 -8.90 15.47 21.37
CA ASP A 347 -9.33 15.01 22.71
C ASP A 347 -10.32 13.84 22.85
N LEU A 348 -10.33 12.86 21.92
CA LEU A 348 -10.97 11.54 22.16
C LEU A 348 -10.00 10.34 22.12
N VAL A 349 -8.69 10.59 22.04
CA VAL A 349 -7.71 9.54 21.68
C VAL A 349 -7.34 8.62 22.86
N HIS A 350 -7.35 9.07 24.11
CA HIS A 350 -6.73 8.28 25.19
C HIS A 350 -7.48 6.98 25.54
N ASN A 351 -8.80 6.91 25.33
CA ASN A 351 -9.60 5.77 25.79
C ASN A 351 -9.66 4.58 24.81
N GLU A 352 -9.28 4.77 23.54
CA GLU A 352 -9.35 3.73 22.50
C GLU A 352 -8.01 3.08 22.18
N LEU A 353 -6.89 3.67 22.61
CA LEU A 353 -5.56 3.10 22.36
C LEU A 353 -5.43 1.71 22.99
N SER A 354 -4.90 0.77 22.20
CA SER A 354 -4.36 -0.51 22.67
C SER A 354 -3.13 -0.25 23.56
N LEU A 355 -2.61 -1.30 24.22
CA LEU A 355 -1.40 -1.14 25.05
C LEU A 355 -0.20 -0.72 24.20
N LEU A 356 -0.01 -1.35 23.03
CA LEU A 356 1.12 -1.07 22.14
C LEU A 356 1.02 0.33 21.54
N ASP A 357 -0.19 0.75 21.12
CA ASP A 357 -0.40 2.12 20.62
C ASP A 357 -0.20 3.17 21.72
N ALA A 358 -0.71 2.93 22.93
CA ALA A 358 -0.50 3.84 24.04
C ALA A 358 0.99 3.96 24.41
N ALA A 359 1.75 2.87 24.25
CA ALA A 359 3.18 2.88 24.47
C ALA A 359 3.96 3.66 23.40
N ARG A 360 3.59 3.47 22.12
CA ARG A 360 4.17 4.19 20.97
C ARG A 360 3.90 5.71 21.03
N GLU A 361 2.74 6.11 21.55
CA GLU A 361 2.28 7.51 21.57
C GLU A 361 2.59 8.24 22.90
N ASP A 362 3.46 7.68 23.74
CA ASP A 362 3.84 8.20 25.07
C ASP A 362 2.68 8.46 26.05
N CYS A 363 1.58 7.71 25.90
CA CYS A 363 0.39 7.84 26.75
C CYS A 363 0.50 7.02 28.04
N GLY A 364 1.43 7.41 28.93
CA GLY A 364 1.74 6.66 30.15
C GLY A 364 0.55 6.41 31.11
N GLU A 365 -0.40 7.34 31.21
CA GLU A 365 -1.62 7.14 32.01
C GLU A 365 -2.50 6.01 31.48
N ARG A 366 -2.64 5.94 30.15
CA ARG A 366 -3.40 4.89 29.48
C ARG A 366 -2.71 3.53 29.61
N VAL A 367 -1.39 3.49 29.48
CA VAL A 367 -0.59 2.28 29.73
C VAL A 367 -0.84 1.76 31.14
N LYS A 368 -0.79 2.62 32.17
CA LYS A 368 -1.09 2.24 33.55
C LYS A 368 -2.52 1.72 33.70
N GLU A 369 -3.49 2.44 33.15
CA GLU A 369 -4.91 2.06 33.21
C GLU A 369 -5.16 0.68 32.60
N LEU A 370 -4.61 0.42 31.40
CA LEU A 370 -4.75 -0.85 30.70
C LEU A 370 -4.12 -2.00 31.48
N LEU A 371 -2.91 -1.83 32.01
CA LEU A 371 -2.22 -2.87 32.76
C LEU A 371 -2.87 -3.15 34.13
N ILE A 372 -3.52 -2.15 34.74
CA ILE A 372 -4.33 -2.36 35.95
C ILE A 372 -5.61 -3.14 35.62
N LYS A 373 -6.31 -2.76 34.55
CA LYS A 373 -7.59 -3.39 34.15
C LYS A 373 -7.39 -4.80 33.59
N LYS A 374 -6.31 -5.02 32.86
CA LYS A 374 -5.97 -6.25 32.14
C LYS A 374 -4.47 -6.56 32.28
N PRO A 375 -4.04 -7.12 33.42
CA PRO A 375 -2.63 -7.41 33.69
C PRO A 375 -1.97 -8.37 32.69
N GLU A 376 -2.76 -9.16 31.96
CA GLU A 376 -2.30 -10.07 30.91
C GLU A 376 -1.68 -9.36 29.69
N LEU A 377 -2.07 -8.10 29.43
CA LEU A 377 -1.56 -7.33 28.28
C LEU A 377 -0.05 -7.05 28.38
N LYS A 378 0.57 -7.19 29.55
CA LYS A 378 2.02 -7.00 29.71
C LYS A 378 2.87 -7.98 28.89
N TYR A 379 2.27 -9.07 28.40
CA TYR A 379 2.90 -10.04 27.51
C TYR A 379 2.45 -9.91 26.05
N GLU A 380 1.63 -8.89 25.73
CA GLU A 380 1.17 -8.62 24.38
C GLU A 380 2.36 -8.29 23.46
N LYS A 381 2.30 -8.87 22.27
CA LYS A 381 3.26 -8.68 21.19
C LYS A 381 2.48 -8.43 19.91
N ASP A 382 3.01 -7.60 19.03
CA ASP A 382 2.52 -7.54 17.65
C ASP A 382 3.10 -8.67 16.78
N GLU A 383 2.82 -8.62 15.49
CA GLU A 383 3.24 -9.61 14.50
C GLU A 383 4.78 -9.70 14.34
N ASP A 384 5.53 -8.65 14.72
CA ASP A 384 7.00 -8.65 14.71
C ASP A 384 7.59 -9.05 16.08
N GLY A 385 6.73 -9.46 17.02
CA GLY A 385 7.12 -9.85 18.37
C GLY A 385 7.41 -8.68 19.30
N LEU A 386 7.14 -7.44 18.89
CA LEU A 386 7.44 -6.23 19.65
C LEU A 386 6.45 -6.04 20.79
N THR A 387 6.98 -5.71 21.96
CA THR A 387 6.19 -5.41 23.16
C THR A 387 6.01 -3.91 23.35
N ALA A 388 5.17 -3.52 24.32
CA ALA A 388 5.02 -2.11 24.74
C ALA A 388 6.36 -1.43 25.07
N LEU A 389 7.33 -2.16 25.65
CA LEU A 389 8.64 -1.60 25.95
C LEU A 389 9.45 -1.30 24.69
N HIS A 390 9.35 -2.13 23.64
CA HIS A 390 10.05 -1.88 22.37
C HIS A 390 9.54 -0.61 21.71
N TRP A 391 8.22 -0.50 21.56
CA TRP A 391 7.58 0.68 20.97
C TRP A 391 7.88 1.97 21.74
N ALA A 392 7.88 1.91 23.08
CA ALA A 392 8.22 3.06 23.89
C ALA A 392 9.72 3.43 23.81
N ALA A 393 10.61 2.43 23.76
CA ALA A 393 12.05 2.67 23.61
C ALA A 393 12.38 3.29 22.25
N ASP A 394 11.82 2.76 21.15
CA ASP A 394 12.00 3.24 19.78
C ASP A 394 11.60 4.71 19.60
N ARG A 395 10.56 5.15 20.31
CA ARG A 395 10.02 6.51 20.23
C ARG A 395 10.58 7.47 21.26
N ASN A 396 11.47 7.01 22.16
CA ASN A 396 11.88 7.74 23.35
C ASN A 396 10.67 8.22 24.20
N ALA A 397 9.63 7.39 24.29
CA ALA A 397 8.37 7.67 24.97
C ALA A 397 8.49 7.39 26.48
N ILE A 398 9.07 8.34 27.20
CA ILE A 398 9.52 8.19 28.60
C ILE A 398 8.38 7.88 29.58
N ASN A 399 7.21 8.50 29.40
CA ASN A 399 6.07 8.32 30.29
C ASN A 399 5.46 6.93 30.11
N ALA A 400 5.31 6.50 28.85
CA ALA A 400 4.87 5.16 28.51
C ALA A 400 5.87 4.09 28.95
N LEU A 401 7.17 4.29 28.70
CA LEU A 401 8.23 3.35 29.06
C LEU A 401 8.25 3.11 30.58
N SER A 402 8.22 4.19 31.36
CA SER A 402 8.17 4.12 32.83
C SER A 402 6.89 3.46 33.34
N ALA A 403 5.75 3.73 32.69
CA ALA A 403 4.47 3.12 33.01
C ALA A 403 4.45 1.61 32.73
N ALA A 404 4.97 1.17 31.59
CA ALA A 404 5.04 -0.23 31.20
C ALA A 404 5.98 -1.03 32.12
N LEU A 405 7.14 -0.47 32.48
CA LEU A 405 8.06 -1.06 33.47
C LEU A 405 7.38 -1.19 34.84
N SER A 406 6.70 -0.13 35.30
CA SER A 406 5.97 -0.15 36.58
C SER A 406 4.80 -1.15 36.56
N GLY A 407 4.20 -1.37 35.39
CA GLY A 407 3.15 -2.37 35.17
C GLY A 407 3.66 -3.81 35.04
N GLY A 408 4.97 -4.03 35.14
CA GLY A 408 5.60 -5.35 35.13
C GLY A 408 5.75 -5.97 33.75
N CYS A 409 5.81 -5.16 32.68
CA CYS A 409 6.20 -5.65 31.36
C CYS A 409 7.60 -6.29 31.42
N PRO A 410 7.84 -7.45 30.78
CA PRO A 410 9.13 -8.13 30.84
C PRO A 410 10.21 -7.29 30.16
N ILE A 411 11.21 -6.85 30.93
CA ILE A 411 12.24 -5.91 30.50
C ILE A 411 13.14 -6.47 29.40
N ASP A 412 13.44 -7.76 29.45
CA ASP A 412 14.29 -8.49 28.51
C ASP A 412 13.46 -9.35 27.54
N ALA A 413 12.20 -8.97 27.27
CA ALA A 413 11.46 -9.57 26.17
C ALA A 413 12.19 -9.27 24.86
N VAL A 414 12.24 -10.28 23.98
CA VAL A 414 12.82 -10.17 22.64
C VAL A 414 11.75 -10.18 21.56
N ASP A 415 12.01 -9.44 20.49
CA ASP A 415 11.27 -9.49 19.22
C ASP A 415 11.65 -10.71 18.37
N GLU A 416 11.15 -10.79 17.13
CA GLU A 416 11.48 -11.88 16.21
C GLU A 416 12.94 -11.92 15.74
N CYS A 417 13.72 -10.84 15.97
CA CYS A 417 15.14 -10.76 15.64
C CYS A 417 16.04 -10.94 16.88
N GLY A 418 15.47 -11.35 18.02
CA GLY A 418 16.20 -11.50 19.27
C GLY A 418 16.54 -10.17 19.96
N GLN A 419 16.05 -9.05 19.47
CA GLN A 419 16.37 -7.73 20.01
C GLN A 419 15.46 -7.37 21.18
N THR A 420 16.04 -6.76 22.21
CA THR A 420 15.31 -6.22 23.39
C THR A 420 15.01 -4.74 23.23
N ALA A 421 14.12 -4.19 24.04
CA ALA A 421 13.86 -2.75 24.10
C ALA A 421 15.14 -1.90 24.31
N LEU A 422 16.17 -2.43 24.97
CA LEU A 422 17.45 -1.75 25.14
C LEU A 422 18.23 -1.62 23.82
N HIS A 423 18.16 -2.62 22.94
CA HIS A 423 18.75 -2.53 21.58
C HIS A 423 18.14 -1.36 20.82
N TYR A 424 16.81 -1.24 20.84
CA TYR A 424 16.07 -0.17 20.18
C TYR A 424 16.46 1.20 20.73
N ALA A 425 16.44 1.39 22.05
CA ALA A 425 16.82 2.67 22.66
C ALA A 425 18.25 3.08 22.30
N VAL A 426 19.20 2.15 22.37
CA VAL A 426 20.62 2.43 22.11
C VAL A 426 20.86 2.80 20.65
N SER A 427 20.33 2.01 19.74
CA SER A 427 20.62 2.15 18.32
C SER A 427 19.84 3.31 17.69
N CYS A 428 18.72 3.74 18.29
CA CYS A 428 18.07 5.02 17.98
C CYS A 428 18.73 6.25 18.65
N GLY A 429 19.76 6.06 19.47
CA GLY A 429 20.45 7.17 20.15
C GLY A 429 19.64 7.80 21.29
N HIS A 430 18.70 7.06 21.88
CA HIS A 430 17.76 7.54 22.88
C HIS A 430 18.32 7.41 24.30
N VAL A 431 19.21 8.35 24.64
CA VAL A 431 19.92 8.43 25.93
C VAL A 431 19.01 8.24 27.15
N GLU A 432 17.82 8.86 27.16
CA GLU A 432 16.94 8.83 28.33
C GLU A 432 16.24 7.47 28.49
N SER A 433 15.72 6.89 27.39
CA SER A 433 15.24 5.51 27.38
C SER A 433 16.32 4.51 27.80
N THR A 434 17.56 4.68 27.32
CA THR A 434 18.71 3.85 27.75
C THR A 434 18.92 3.95 29.25
N LYS A 435 18.98 5.16 29.83
CA LYS A 435 19.14 5.35 31.29
C LYS A 435 18.04 4.64 32.07
N ILE A 436 16.79 4.77 31.63
CA ILE A 436 15.63 4.18 32.31
C ILE A 436 15.69 2.65 32.26
N LEU A 437 15.92 2.06 31.09
CA LEU A 437 15.98 0.62 30.91
C LEU A 437 17.17 0.02 31.68
N THR A 438 18.35 0.61 31.58
CA THR A 438 19.53 0.19 32.33
C THR A 438 19.29 0.27 33.84
N LYS A 439 18.73 1.37 34.34
CA LYS A 439 18.40 1.52 35.77
C LYS A 439 17.32 0.53 36.24
N ALA A 440 16.43 0.12 35.36
CA ALA A 440 15.42 -0.89 35.64
C ALA A 440 15.97 -2.34 35.57
N GLY A 441 17.26 -2.52 35.27
CA GLY A 441 17.94 -3.81 35.26
C GLY A 441 17.88 -4.56 33.93
N ALA A 442 17.72 -3.86 32.80
CA ALA A 442 17.78 -4.47 31.48
C ALA A 442 19.16 -5.10 31.24
N THR A 443 19.19 -6.33 30.72
CA THR A 443 20.43 -7.04 30.44
C THR A 443 20.95 -6.76 29.03
N LEU A 444 22.28 -6.86 28.85
CA LEU A 444 22.95 -6.73 27.56
C LEU A 444 22.91 -8.05 26.77
N LEU A 445 21.70 -8.55 26.47
CA LEU A 445 21.52 -9.79 25.70
C LEU A 445 22.05 -9.63 24.27
N GLU A 446 22.50 -10.72 23.66
CA GLU A 446 22.84 -10.77 22.24
C GLU A 446 21.57 -10.96 21.40
N ASP A 447 21.48 -10.23 20.28
CA ASP A 447 20.46 -10.47 19.25
C ASP A 447 20.80 -11.67 18.36
N GLU A 448 19.96 -11.99 17.37
CA GLU A 448 20.22 -13.11 16.44
C GLU A 448 21.49 -12.93 15.59
N GLU A 449 21.98 -11.69 15.42
CA GLU A 449 23.24 -11.40 14.75
C GLU A 449 24.45 -11.47 15.69
N GLY A 450 24.23 -11.77 16.98
CA GLY A 450 25.26 -11.87 18.02
C GLY A 450 25.72 -10.52 18.55
N ASN A 451 24.96 -9.44 18.33
CA ASN A 451 25.31 -8.11 18.83
C ASN A 451 24.58 -7.83 20.15
N THR A 452 25.29 -7.29 21.14
CA THR A 452 24.69 -6.73 22.35
C THR A 452 24.25 -5.27 22.12
N PRO A 453 23.40 -4.67 22.99
CA PRO A 453 23.12 -3.24 22.89
C PRO A 453 24.39 -2.38 22.95
N LEU A 454 25.42 -2.82 23.68
CA LEU A 454 26.69 -2.09 23.76
C LEU A 454 27.44 -2.09 22.42
N ASP A 455 27.38 -3.19 21.65
CA ASP A 455 28.00 -3.27 20.33
C ASP A 455 27.32 -2.33 19.32
N LEU A 456 26.01 -2.12 19.48
CA LEU A 456 25.22 -1.21 18.66
C LEU A 456 25.38 0.28 19.04
N ALA A 457 25.95 0.57 20.21
CA ALA A 457 26.11 1.94 20.68
C ALA A 457 27.09 2.71 19.78
N THR A 458 26.62 3.78 19.15
CA THR A 458 27.48 4.72 18.41
C THR A 458 27.73 6.01 19.18
N ASP A 459 26.81 6.36 20.08
CA ASP A 459 26.89 7.56 20.92
C ASP A 459 27.78 7.35 22.16
N THR A 460 28.62 8.35 22.46
CA THR A 460 29.59 8.27 23.57
C THR A 460 28.97 8.37 24.96
N GLU A 461 27.82 9.02 25.11
CA GLU A 461 27.08 9.08 26.36
C GLU A 461 26.39 7.73 26.61
N ILE A 462 25.77 7.16 25.58
CA ILE A 462 25.13 5.84 25.65
C ILE A 462 26.13 4.75 26.02
N LYS A 463 27.32 4.71 25.40
CA LYS A 463 28.38 3.77 25.78
C LYS A 463 28.71 3.85 27.26
N LYS A 464 28.91 5.06 27.80
CA LYS A 464 29.21 5.26 29.23
C LYS A 464 28.08 4.79 30.14
N ILE A 465 26.82 4.96 29.73
CA ILE A 465 25.66 4.49 30.49
C ILE A 465 25.67 2.97 30.58
N LEU A 466 25.93 2.29 29.46
CA LEU A 466 25.96 0.82 29.40
C LEU A 466 27.19 0.22 30.08
N GLU A 467 28.37 0.84 29.94
CA GLU A 467 29.61 0.42 30.60
C GLU A 467 29.58 0.65 32.12
N GLY A 468 28.73 1.58 32.60
CA GLY A 468 28.54 1.84 34.03
C GLY A 468 27.45 0.98 34.69
N ALA A 469 26.87 0.03 33.96
CA ALA A 469 25.79 -0.83 34.40
C ALA A 469 26.32 -2.19 34.90
N ASP A 470 27.13 -2.17 35.97
CA ASP A 470 27.62 -3.38 36.66
C ASP A 470 26.84 -3.66 37.96
#